data_AF-C5M3X0-F1
#
_entry.id   AF-C5M3X0-F1
#
_cell.length_a   1.000
_cell.length_b   1.000
_cell.length_c   1.000
_cell.angle_alpha   90.00
_cell.angle_beta   90.00
_cell.angle_gamma   90.00
#
_symmetry.space_group_name_H-M   'P 1'
#
loop_
_entity.id
_entity.type
_entity.pdbx_description
1 polymer ?
#
loop_
_entity_poly.entity_id
_entity_poly.type
_entity_poly.pdbx_seq_one_letter_code
_entity_poly.pdbx_strand_id
1 'polypeptide(L)'
;MSSARKIAAYLDRKQTLTQQYLSLKDAFKGEEDYAGLVNVFNMLKHLDELVYEFQVYKSYIETSKKPLTKAEKDEMAEIEELIKIAEDDTSLAYLTENASRLAIVRRELFENAKEGGRLIQGSNFDSGNSVTLKSEPRNAIVRTKIAVPPSSNEVLPSPRGMIWSKRATQIVFEASNVDSPFIKDKVQYISSHIRDEFHRNCSNHFARYLLLHYIDGEGYGFREAFDEAYLKHPNHPSIEKQAELIQNELKLNKDPSTPPVPEYAVTCGIWLREIFQRTYGSITEPPENYQ
;
A
#
# COMPACT_ATOMS: atom_id res chain seq x y z
N MET A 1 10.93 39.41 16.24
CA MET A 1 9.82 38.68 16.90
C MET A 1 10.31 37.27 17.19
N SER A 2 10.33 36.87 18.47
CA SER A 2 11.07 35.69 18.97
C SER A 2 10.74 34.39 18.24
N SER A 3 11.78 33.65 17.82
CA SER A 3 11.70 32.30 17.25
C SER A 3 10.80 31.36 18.07
N ALA A 4 10.81 31.51 19.41
CA ALA A 4 9.96 30.75 20.32
C ALA A 4 8.45 30.94 20.07
N ARG A 5 8.00 32.15 19.68
CA ARG A 5 6.58 32.38 19.34
C ARG A 5 6.17 31.67 18.05
N LYS A 6 7.06 31.60 17.06
CA LYS A 6 6.81 30.87 15.80
C LYS A 6 6.74 29.37 16.03
N ILE A 7 7.65 28.82 16.84
CA ILE A 7 7.63 27.41 17.24
C ILE A 7 6.36 27.07 18.02
N ALA A 8 5.96 27.91 18.97
CA ALA A 8 4.72 27.70 19.73
C ALA A 8 3.48 27.70 18.83
N ALA A 9 3.37 28.66 17.90
CA ALA A 9 2.27 28.72 16.94
C ALA A 9 2.25 27.51 15.99
N TYR A 10 3.42 27.04 15.56
CA TYR A 10 3.56 25.82 14.76
C TYR A 10 3.05 24.57 15.52
N LEU A 11 3.46 24.40 16.77
CA LEU A 11 3.05 23.26 17.61
C LEU A 11 1.55 23.29 17.91
N ASP A 12 1.01 24.46 18.21
CA ASP A 12 -0.43 24.65 18.45
C ASP A 12 -1.25 24.32 17.19
N ARG A 13 -0.76 24.75 16.02
CA ARG A 13 -1.37 24.39 14.73
C ARG A 13 -1.32 22.89 14.49
N LYS A 14 -0.17 22.23 14.73
CA LYS A 14 -0.04 20.77 14.61
C LYS A 14 -1.06 20.06 15.50
N GLN A 15 -1.13 20.44 16.77
CA GLN A 15 -2.06 19.85 17.74
C GLN A 15 -3.53 20.04 17.31
N THR A 16 -3.89 21.24 16.85
CA THR A 16 -5.22 21.54 16.33
C THR A 16 -5.57 20.64 15.14
N LEU A 17 -4.64 20.49 14.18
CA LEU A 17 -4.84 19.63 13.02
C LEU A 17 -4.96 18.15 13.40
N THR A 18 -4.15 17.67 14.35
CA THR A 18 -4.25 16.30 14.87
C THR A 18 -5.61 16.05 15.55
N GLN A 19 -6.13 17.02 16.32
CA GLN A 19 -7.45 16.90 16.93
C GLN A 19 -8.57 16.88 15.88
N GLN A 20 -8.47 17.75 14.86
CA GLN A 20 -9.40 17.75 13.73
C GLN A 20 -9.34 16.44 12.96
N TYR A 21 -8.14 15.87 12.77
CA TYR A 21 -7.98 14.57 12.15
C TYR A 21 -8.73 13.50 12.96
N LEU A 22 -8.45 13.41 14.26
CA LEU A 22 -9.03 12.38 15.13
C LEU A 22 -10.55 12.43 15.24
N SER A 23 -11.17 13.60 15.09
CA SER A 23 -12.62 13.73 15.11
C SER A 23 -13.29 13.21 13.83
N LEU A 24 -12.56 13.10 12.71
CA LEU A 24 -13.11 12.59 11.45
C LEU A 24 -13.47 11.11 11.50
N LYS A 25 -12.95 10.35 12.48
CA LYS A 25 -13.38 8.97 12.72
C LYS A 25 -14.90 8.87 12.97
N ASP A 26 -15.51 9.95 13.45
CA ASP A 26 -16.94 9.97 13.77
C ASP A 26 -17.82 9.95 12.52
N ALA A 27 -17.26 10.25 11.35
CA ALA A 27 -17.96 10.13 10.06
C ALA A 27 -18.43 8.68 9.79
N PHE A 28 -17.79 7.69 10.41
CA PHE A 28 -18.06 6.27 10.19
C PHE A 28 -19.05 5.68 11.22
N LYS A 29 -19.52 6.44 12.23
CA LYS A 29 -20.32 5.90 13.35
C LYS A 29 -21.63 5.21 12.95
N GLY A 30 -22.14 5.47 11.75
CA GLY A 30 -23.36 4.85 11.21
C GLY A 30 -23.13 3.66 10.28
N GLU A 31 -21.88 3.33 9.99
CA GLU A 31 -21.53 2.24 9.08
C GLU A 31 -21.66 0.87 9.76
N GLU A 32 -22.09 -0.14 9.00
CA GLU A 32 -22.25 -1.52 9.50
C GLU A 32 -20.93 -2.09 10.04
N ASP A 33 -19.80 -1.75 9.41
CA ASP A 33 -18.45 -2.12 9.84
C ASP A 33 -17.67 -0.96 10.47
N TYR A 34 -18.28 -0.25 11.42
CA TYR A 34 -17.60 0.83 12.14
C TYR A 34 -16.26 0.40 12.77
N ALA A 35 -16.19 -0.81 13.33
CA ALA A 35 -14.98 -1.29 14.00
C ALA A 35 -13.81 -1.53 13.04
N GLY A 36 -14.07 -2.16 11.88
CA GLY A 36 -13.07 -2.33 10.82
C GLY A 36 -12.61 -0.97 10.28
N LEU A 37 -13.56 -0.07 10.01
CA LEU A 37 -13.28 1.28 9.53
C LEU A 37 -12.40 2.10 10.48
N VAL A 38 -12.66 2.03 11.78
CA VAL A 38 -11.83 2.68 12.80
C VAL A 38 -10.41 2.10 12.81
N ASN A 39 -10.25 0.80 12.61
CA ASN A 39 -8.91 0.18 12.53
C ASN A 39 -8.15 0.69 11.30
N VAL A 40 -8.79 0.71 10.12
CA VAL A 40 -8.17 1.23 8.89
C VAL A 40 -7.85 2.73 9.05
N PHE A 41 -8.75 3.51 9.64
CA PHE A 41 -8.52 4.92 9.94
C PHE A 41 -7.31 5.13 10.86
N ASN A 42 -7.14 4.27 11.88
CA ASN A 42 -5.99 4.32 12.78
C ASN A 42 -4.68 3.89 12.08
N MET A 43 -4.73 2.93 11.15
CA MET A 43 -3.59 2.57 10.32
C MET A 43 -3.17 3.73 9.42
N LEU A 44 -4.13 4.38 8.75
CA LEU A 44 -3.87 5.58 7.95
C LEU A 44 -3.30 6.71 8.81
N LYS A 45 -3.84 6.93 10.02
CA LYS A 45 -3.29 7.92 10.96
C LYS A 45 -1.82 7.63 11.27
N HIS A 46 -1.46 6.37 11.52
CA HIS A 46 -0.09 6.00 11.83
C HIS A 46 0.84 6.23 10.63
N LEU A 47 0.37 5.88 9.42
CA LEU A 47 1.07 6.21 8.18
C LEU A 47 1.28 7.71 8.05
N ASP A 48 0.24 8.52 8.26
CA ASP A 48 0.32 9.99 8.19
C ASP A 48 1.27 10.60 9.22
N GLU A 49 1.42 9.99 10.41
CA GLU A 49 2.42 10.40 11.39
C GLU A 49 3.84 10.16 10.88
N LEU A 50 4.10 9.00 10.25
CA LEU A 50 5.40 8.70 9.62
C LEU A 50 5.68 9.62 8.43
N VAL A 51 4.68 9.85 7.57
CA VAL A 51 4.76 10.77 6.44
C VAL A 51 5.05 12.19 6.95
N TYR A 52 4.38 12.64 8.01
CA TYR A 52 4.63 13.94 8.61
C TYR A 52 6.09 14.10 9.02
N GLU A 53 6.65 13.11 9.75
CA GLU A 53 8.05 13.14 10.17
C GLU A 53 9.00 13.17 8.98
N PHE A 54 8.79 12.30 8.00
CA PHE A 54 9.56 12.29 6.76
C PHE A 54 9.54 13.65 6.06
N GLN A 55 8.38 14.29 5.94
CA GLN A 55 8.25 15.59 5.29
C GLN A 55 8.92 16.73 6.06
N VAL A 56 8.95 16.67 7.40
CA VAL A 56 9.76 17.59 8.22
C VAL A 56 11.24 17.45 7.88
N TYR A 57 11.76 16.22 7.85
CA TYR A 57 13.17 15.95 7.52
C TYR A 57 13.51 16.34 6.08
N LYS A 58 12.68 15.97 5.12
CA LYS A 58 12.82 16.32 3.71
C LYS A 58 12.88 17.84 3.54
N SER A 59 11.93 18.58 4.12
CA SER A 59 11.92 20.04 4.08
C SER A 59 13.16 20.65 4.73
N TYR A 60 13.61 20.12 5.87
CA TYR A 60 14.84 20.58 6.51
C TYR A 60 16.06 20.40 5.59
N ILE A 61 16.20 19.24 4.96
CA ILE A 61 17.29 18.92 4.04
C ILE A 61 17.26 19.88 2.84
N GLU A 62 16.11 20.01 2.18
CA GLU A 62 15.92 20.91 1.03
C GLU A 62 16.27 22.36 1.38
N THR A 63 15.85 22.82 2.56
CA THR A 63 16.09 24.21 3.00
C THR A 63 17.54 24.41 3.45
N SER A 64 18.21 23.35 3.95
CA SER A 64 19.61 23.40 4.40
C SER A 64 20.61 23.60 3.25
N LYS A 65 20.21 23.37 2.00
CA LYS A 65 21.04 23.45 0.78
C LYS A 65 22.33 22.62 0.84
N LYS A 66 22.41 21.63 1.73
CA LYS A 66 23.52 20.69 1.77
C LYS A 66 23.44 19.75 0.56
N PRO A 67 24.56 19.50 -0.14
CA PRO A 67 24.55 18.54 -1.23
C PRO A 67 24.30 17.14 -0.68
N LEU A 68 23.25 16.48 -1.17
CA LEU A 68 22.96 15.08 -0.87
C LEU A 68 23.81 14.17 -1.74
N THR A 69 24.34 13.11 -1.13
CA THR A 69 24.95 11.98 -1.81
C THR A 69 23.91 11.23 -2.65
N LYS A 70 24.38 10.40 -3.58
CA LYS A 70 23.49 9.55 -4.38
C LYS A 70 22.69 8.58 -3.48
N ALA A 71 23.35 7.96 -2.51
CA ALA A 71 22.71 7.03 -1.58
C ALA A 71 21.57 7.69 -0.79
N GLU A 72 21.75 8.91 -0.29
CA GLU A 72 20.68 9.63 0.43
C GLU A 72 19.51 10.01 -0.48
N LYS A 73 19.76 10.31 -1.76
CA LYS A 73 18.69 10.56 -2.74
C LYS A 73 17.91 9.29 -3.06
N ASP A 74 18.61 8.18 -3.23
CA ASP A 74 18.01 6.88 -3.51
C ASP A 74 17.16 6.43 -2.31
N GLU A 75 17.63 6.63 -1.07
CA GLU A 75 16.89 6.32 0.17
C GLU A 75 15.61 7.18 0.31
N MET A 76 15.68 8.48 0.02
CA MET A 76 14.47 9.32 0.02
C MET A 76 13.44 8.86 -1.03
N ALA A 77 13.90 8.48 -2.22
CA ALA A 77 13.02 7.98 -3.28
C ALA A 77 12.37 6.65 -2.91
N GLU A 78 13.12 5.76 -2.24
CA GLU A 78 12.58 4.50 -1.71
C GLU A 78 11.50 4.74 -0.67
N ILE A 79 11.72 5.68 0.27
CA ILE A 79 10.71 6.04 1.28
C ILE A 79 9.44 6.60 0.62
N GLU A 80 9.57 7.43 -0.41
CA GLU A 80 8.41 7.97 -1.14
C GLU A 80 7.59 6.88 -1.85
N GLU A 81 8.26 5.89 -2.45
CA GLU A 81 7.60 4.75 -3.08
C GLU A 81 6.90 3.87 -2.02
N LEU A 82 7.55 3.63 -0.88
CA LEU A 82 6.94 2.88 0.24
C LEU A 82 5.71 3.59 0.81
N ILE A 83 5.75 4.92 0.95
CA ILE A 83 4.59 5.72 1.38
C ILE A 83 3.45 5.52 0.39
N LYS A 84 3.72 5.65 -0.92
CA LYS A 84 2.70 5.49 -1.95
C LYS A 84 2.07 4.10 -1.94
N ILE A 85 2.87 3.05 -1.77
CA ILE A 85 2.37 1.67 -1.63
C ILE A 85 1.48 1.54 -0.40
N ALA A 86 1.91 2.09 0.75
CA ALA A 86 1.12 2.02 1.98
C ALA A 86 -0.19 2.82 1.89
N GLU A 87 -0.21 3.95 1.18
CA GLU A 87 -1.42 4.75 0.92
C GLU A 87 -2.40 4.02 -0.01
N ASP A 88 -1.89 3.37 -1.07
CA ASP A 88 -2.68 2.48 -1.91
C ASP A 88 -3.27 1.32 -1.09
N ASP A 89 -2.50 0.81 -0.12
CA ASP A 89 -2.92 -0.31 0.71
C ASP A 89 -3.98 0.06 1.76
N THR A 90 -4.07 1.33 2.19
CA THR A 90 -5.01 1.80 3.22
C THR A 90 -6.38 2.25 2.69
N SER A 91 -6.71 1.94 1.43
CA SER A 91 -8.01 2.30 0.82
C SER A 91 -8.35 3.78 0.98
N LEU A 92 -7.33 4.64 0.82
CA LEU A 92 -7.40 6.07 1.10
C LEU A 92 -8.57 6.77 0.42
N ALA A 93 -8.88 6.40 -0.83
CA ALA A 93 -9.97 6.98 -1.62
C ALA A 93 -11.32 6.90 -0.87
N TYR A 94 -11.65 5.73 -0.34
CA TYR A 94 -12.89 5.52 0.40
C TYR A 94 -12.95 6.35 1.69
N LEU A 95 -11.84 6.38 2.44
CA LEU A 95 -11.78 7.18 3.68
C LEU A 95 -11.97 8.66 3.38
N THR A 96 -11.40 9.17 2.28
CA THR A 96 -11.55 10.57 1.89
C THR A 96 -12.92 10.92 1.32
N GLU A 97 -13.61 9.97 0.69
CA GLU A 97 -14.97 10.17 0.17
C GLU A 97 -15.98 10.34 1.31
N ASN A 98 -15.88 9.47 2.33
CA ASN A 98 -16.79 9.46 3.48
C ASN A 98 -16.42 10.51 4.54
N ALA A 99 -15.14 10.80 4.71
CA ALA A 99 -14.65 11.92 5.51
C ALA A 99 -14.06 12.99 4.59
N SER A 100 -14.91 13.76 3.91
CA SER A 100 -14.51 14.78 2.92
C SER A 100 -13.46 15.79 3.41
N ARG A 101 -13.43 16.07 4.72
CA ARG A 101 -12.45 16.97 5.34
C ARG A 101 -11.08 16.30 5.61
N LEU A 102 -10.96 14.98 5.47
CA LEU A 102 -9.72 14.22 5.68
C LEU A 102 -8.64 14.65 4.69
N ALA A 103 -8.97 14.74 3.40
CA ALA A 103 -8.03 15.18 2.37
C ALA A 103 -7.49 16.61 2.66
N ILE A 104 -8.36 17.48 3.17
CA ILE A 104 -8.01 18.86 3.55
C ILE A 104 -7.05 18.84 4.74
N VAL A 105 -7.40 18.14 5.83
CA VAL A 105 -6.57 18.08 7.04
C VAL A 105 -5.21 17.44 6.76
N ARG A 106 -5.15 16.38 5.94
CA ARG A 106 -3.88 15.76 5.51
C ARG A 106 -3.00 16.73 4.75
N ARG A 107 -3.58 17.52 3.83
CA ARG A 107 -2.85 18.57 3.12
C ARG A 107 -2.35 19.68 4.05
N GLU A 108 -3.16 20.08 5.02
CA GLU A 108 -2.75 21.08 6.02
C GLU A 108 -1.64 20.55 6.94
N LEU A 109 -1.69 19.27 7.33
CA LEU A 109 -0.61 18.59 8.08
C LEU A 109 0.68 18.54 7.26
N PHE A 110 0.60 18.25 5.96
CA PHE A 110 1.75 18.26 5.06
C PHE A 110 2.40 19.64 4.95
N GLU A 111 1.62 20.71 4.78
CA GLU A 111 2.16 22.07 4.74
C GLU A 111 2.71 22.50 6.12
N ASN A 112 2.09 22.05 7.22
CA ASN A 112 2.63 22.25 8.56
C ASN A 112 3.98 21.52 8.76
N ALA A 113 4.12 20.29 8.27
CA ALA A 113 5.38 19.52 8.29
C ALA A 113 6.51 20.25 7.55
N LYS A 114 6.22 20.79 6.36
CA LYS A 114 7.18 21.62 5.61
C LYS A 114 7.65 22.82 6.41
N GLU A 115 6.73 23.55 7.06
CA GLU A 115 7.08 24.68 7.91
C GLU A 115 7.93 24.23 9.11
N GLY A 116 7.64 23.06 9.69
CA GLY A 116 8.46 22.43 10.72
C GLY A 116 9.92 22.27 10.30
N GLY A 117 10.17 21.74 9.10
CA GLY A 117 11.52 21.59 8.55
C GLY A 117 12.26 22.92 8.39
N ARG A 118 11.57 23.98 7.94
CA ARG A 118 12.13 25.34 7.81
C ARG A 118 12.45 25.96 9.16
N LEU A 119 11.58 25.77 10.16
CA LEU A 119 11.79 26.29 11.51
C LEU A 119 12.99 25.64 12.20
N ILE A 120 13.26 24.35 11.96
CA ILE A 120 14.47 23.67 12.47
C ILE A 120 15.74 24.35 11.93
N GLN A 121 15.78 24.64 10.63
CA GLN A 121 16.91 25.36 10.04
C GLN A 121 17.04 26.78 10.60
N GLY A 122 15.94 27.54 10.69
CA GLY A 122 15.94 28.91 11.21
C GLY A 122 16.39 28.99 12.68
N SER A 123 16.05 27.99 13.49
CA SER A 123 16.45 27.90 14.90
C SER A 123 17.93 27.57 15.10
N ASN A 124 18.53 26.85 14.14
CA ASN A 124 19.97 26.53 14.12
C ASN A 124 20.85 27.72 13.72
N PHE A 125 20.30 28.80 13.14
CA PHE A 125 21.04 30.04 12.82
C PHE A 125 20.98 31.10 13.93
N ASP A 126 19.89 31.17 14.69
CA ASP A 126 19.74 32.13 15.80
C ASP A 126 20.45 31.68 17.09
N SER A 127 20.89 30.42 17.16
CA SER A 127 21.55 29.85 18.34
C SER A 127 22.95 29.39 17.95
N GLY A 128 23.98 30.16 18.29
CA GLY A 128 25.38 29.70 18.35
C GLY A 128 25.65 28.58 19.38
N ASN A 129 24.61 27.85 19.78
CA ASN A 129 24.65 26.70 20.66
C ASN A 129 23.92 25.55 19.97
N SER A 130 24.70 24.57 19.52
CA SER A 130 24.24 23.26 19.06
C SER A 130 23.35 22.62 20.13
N VAL A 131 22.03 22.66 19.94
CA VAL A 131 21.11 21.81 20.69
C VAL A 131 21.16 20.43 20.05
N THR A 132 22.06 19.59 20.55
CA THR A 132 22.04 18.14 20.35
C THR A 132 20.69 17.60 20.82
N LEU A 133 19.83 17.21 19.88
CA LEU A 133 18.72 16.30 20.13
C LEU A 133 19.33 15.01 20.71
N LYS A 134 19.13 14.78 22.00
CA LYS A 134 19.50 13.54 22.66
C LYS A 134 18.64 12.41 22.10
N SER A 135 19.18 11.65 21.15
CA SER A 135 18.73 10.29 20.88
C SER A 135 19.13 9.42 22.08
N GLU A 136 18.16 8.77 22.71
CA GLU A 136 18.44 7.72 23.69
C GLU A 136 19.24 6.58 23.03
N PRO A 137 20.24 6.02 23.72
CA PRO A 137 21.08 4.98 23.15
C PRO A 137 20.33 3.65 23.13
N ARG A 138 19.91 3.19 21.94
CA ARG A 138 19.56 1.78 21.74
C ARG A 138 20.85 0.97 21.75
N ASN A 139 20.89 -0.02 22.64
CA ASN A 139 22.01 -0.91 22.91
C ASN A 139 22.72 -1.40 21.63
N ALA A 140 24.03 -1.19 21.59
CA ALA A 140 24.91 -1.74 20.57
C ALA A 140 24.97 -3.27 20.71
N ILE A 141 24.37 -3.98 19.75
CA ILE A 141 24.65 -5.41 19.56
C ILE A 141 26.00 -5.50 18.85
N VAL A 142 26.99 -6.03 19.57
CA VAL A 142 28.34 -6.35 19.11
C VAL A 142 28.25 -7.27 17.90
N ARG A 143 28.61 -6.76 16.72
CA ARG A 143 28.76 -7.55 15.49
C ARG A 143 30.06 -8.35 15.54
N THR A 144 29.97 -9.61 15.93
CA THR A 144 31.02 -10.59 15.66
C THR A 144 30.97 -10.94 14.17
N LYS A 145 32.10 -10.73 13.49
CA LYS A 145 32.30 -11.09 12.08
C LYS A 145 32.14 -12.61 11.91
N ILE A 146 31.02 -13.02 11.33
CA ILE A 146 30.87 -14.34 10.70
C ILE A 146 30.67 -14.04 9.21
N ALA A 147 31.49 -14.68 8.36
CA ALA A 147 31.35 -14.59 6.93
C ALA A 147 30.01 -15.21 6.51
N VAL A 148 29.12 -14.40 5.93
CA VAL A 148 27.82 -14.85 5.40
C VAL A 148 27.91 -14.87 3.87
N PRO A 149 27.48 -15.96 3.20
CA PRO A 149 27.37 -16.02 1.74
C PRO A 149 26.33 -15.01 1.23
N PRO A 150 26.30 -14.64 -0.07
CA PRO A 150 25.45 -13.55 -0.53
C PRO A 150 23.97 -13.93 -0.40
N SER A 151 23.25 -13.34 0.55
CA SER A 151 21.79 -13.51 0.68
C SER A 151 21.07 -12.39 -0.05
N SER A 152 20.44 -12.75 -1.15
CA SER A 152 19.42 -11.98 -1.87
C SER A 152 18.20 -11.74 -0.97
N ASN A 153 18.19 -10.66 -0.20
CA ASN A 153 17.01 -10.17 0.51
C ASN A 153 16.64 -8.78 -0.02
N GLU A 154 16.43 -8.69 -1.33
CA GLU A 154 15.75 -7.54 -1.91
C GLU A 154 14.27 -7.66 -1.51
N VAL A 155 13.77 -6.73 -0.69
CA VAL A 155 12.36 -6.70 -0.29
C VAL A 155 11.58 -6.17 -1.49
N LEU A 156 11.12 -7.08 -2.36
CA LEU A 156 10.37 -6.72 -3.55
C LEU A 156 8.93 -6.33 -3.20
N PRO A 157 8.37 -5.29 -3.84
CA PRO A 157 7.03 -4.80 -3.54
C PRO A 157 5.93 -5.78 -3.98
N SER A 158 4.73 -5.60 -3.41
CA SER A 158 3.54 -6.42 -3.68
C SER A 158 3.13 -6.39 -5.17
N PRO A 159 2.64 -7.51 -5.73
CA PRO A 159 2.10 -7.54 -7.10
C PRO A 159 0.87 -6.66 -7.27
N ARG A 160 0.19 -6.28 -6.18
CA ARG A 160 -0.95 -5.35 -6.20
C ARG A 160 -0.62 -3.99 -6.83
N GLY A 161 0.62 -3.53 -6.68
CA GLY A 161 1.12 -2.28 -7.29
C GLY A 161 1.73 -2.45 -8.69
N MET A 162 1.43 -3.55 -9.38
CA MET A 162 1.93 -3.83 -10.72
C MET A 162 1.06 -3.17 -11.79
N ILE A 163 1.67 -2.76 -12.90
CA ILE A 163 0.96 -2.43 -14.15
C ILE A 163 0.78 -3.76 -14.91
N TRP A 164 -0.47 -4.18 -15.11
CA TRP A 164 -0.71 -5.41 -15.86
C TRP A 164 -0.39 -5.20 -17.34
N SER A 165 0.08 -6.24 -18.01
CA SER A 165 0.40 -6.15 -19.43
C SER A 165 0.17 -7.49 -20.09
N LYS A 166 0.12 -7.47 -21.43
CA LYS A 166 0.13 -8.68 -22.26
C LYS A 166 1.21 -9.68 -21.84
N ARG A 167 2.41 -9.20 -21.46
CA ARG A 167 3.50 -10.09 -20.99
C ARG A 167 3.15 -10.79 -19.68
N ALA A 168 2.50 -10.09 -18.74
CA ALA A 168 2.06 -10.68 -17.48
C ALA A 168 1.06 -11.83 -17.72
N THR A 169 0.15 -11.63 -18.66
CA THR A 169 -0.83 -12.64 -19.10
C THR A 169 -0.15 -13.83 -19.79
N GLN A 170 0.82 -13.56 -20.67
CA GLN A 170 1.61 -14.61 -21.32
C GLN A 170 2.36 -15.50 -20.34
N ILE A 171 2.93 -14.95 -19.26
CA ILE A 171 3.60 -15.76 -18.21
C ILE A 171 2.63 -16.79 -17.60
N VAL A 172 1.36 -16.43 -17.39
CA VAL A 172 0.36 -17.35 -16.85
C VAL A 172 0.03 -18.46 -17.85
N PHE A 173 -0.10 -18.11 -19.13
CA PHE A 173 -0.29 -19.11 -20.19
C PHE A 173 0.94 -20.01 -20.37
N GLU A 174 2.16 -19.48 -20.33
CA GLU A 174 3.40 -20.24 -20.35
C GLU A 174 3.47 -21.23 -19.17
N ALA A 175 3.03 -20.82 -17.98
CA ALA A 175 2.96 -21.70 -16.82
C ALA A 175 2.02 -22.89 -17.03
N SER A 176 0.95 -22.74 -17.82
CA SER A 176 0.06 -23.86 -18.17
C SER A 176 0.75 -24.94 -19.00
N ASN A 177 1.74 -24.54 -19.82
CA ASN A 177 2.53 -25.40 -20.70
C ASN A 177 3.73 -26.06 -19.99
N VAL A 178 3.99 -25.73 -18.73
CA VAL A 178 5.01 -26.44 -17.93
C VAL A 178 4.58 -27.90 -17.80
N ASP A 179 5.38 -28.80 -18.38
CA ASP A 179 5.19 -30.25 -18.38
C ASP A 179 5.51 -30.85 -17.01
N SER A 180 4.71 -30.46 -16.02
CA SER A 180 4.72 -31.02 -14.68
C SER A 180 3.29 -31.27 -14.22
N PRO A 181 3.00 -32.46 -13.64
CA PRO A 181 1.70 -32.74 -13.06
C PRO A 181 1.46 -31.94 -11.76
N PHE A 182 2.48 -31.26 -11.22
CA PHE A 182 2.38 -30.58 -9.94
C PHE A 182 2.08 -29.09 -10.12
N ILE A 183 0.96 -28.63 -9.57
CA ILE A 183 0.56 -27.21 -9.53
C ILE A 183 1.66 -26.33 -8.91
N LYS A 184 2.44 -26.87 -7.96
CA LYS A 184 3.54 -26.15 -7.32
C LYS A 184 4.57 -25.63 -8.32
N ASP A 185 4.86 -26.39 -9.38
CA ASP A 185 5.87 -26.00 -10.36
C ASP A 185 5.35 -24.89 -11.28
N LYS A 186 4.06 -24.95 -11.64
CA LYS A 186 3.38 -23.86 -12.38
C LYS A 186 3.31 -22.58 -11.56
N VAL A 187 3.00 -22.70 -10.26
CA VAL A 187 3.02 -21.57 -9.31
C VAL A 187 4.42 -20.98 -9.19
N GLN A 188 5.44 -21.82 -9.07
CA GLN A 188 6.84 -21.37 -9.00
C GLN A 188 7.27 -20.66 -10.28
N TYR A 189 6.84 -21.16 -11.45
CA TYR A 189 7.10 -20.53 -12.75
C TYR A 189 6.53 -19.10 -12.79
N ILE A 190 5.27 -18.92 -12.42
CA ILE A 190 4.63 -17.59 -12.38
C ILE A 190 5.38 -16.68 -11.40
N SER A 191 5.64 -17.18 -10.19
CA SER A 191 6.28 -16.39 -9.15
C SER A 191 7.71 -15.97 -9.51
N SER A 192 8.48 -16.82 -10.19
CA SER A 192 9.85 -16.47 -10.64
C SER A 192 9.81 -15.47 -11.79
N HIS A 193 8.98 -15.66 -12.81
CA HIS A 193 8.96 -14.75 -13.96
C HIS A 193 8.37 -13.38 -13.59
N ILE A 194 7.36 -13.32 -12.72
CA ILE A 194 6.87 -12.03 -12.20
C ILE A 194 7.96 -11.33 -11.37
N ARG A 195 8.75 -12.08 -10.60
CA ARG A 195 9.87 -11.52 -9.85
C ARG A 195 10.94 -10.96 -10.77
N ASP A 196 11.36 -11.74 -11.75
CA ASP A 196 12.53 -11.45 -12.57
C ASP A 196 12.22 -10.37 -13.62
N GLU A 197 11.01 -10.37 -14.20
CA GLU A 197 10.62 -9.44 -15.27
C GLU A 197 9.91 -8.17 -14.76
N PHE A 198 9.16 -8.27 -13.66
CA PHE A 198 8.37 -7.13 -13.13
C PHE A 198 8.89 -6.60 -11.79
N HIS A 199 9.92 -7.23 -11.22
CA HIS A 199 10.47 -6.85 -9.91
C HIS A 199 9.38 -6.77 -8.83
N ARG A 200 8.49 -7.77 -8.80
CA ARG A 200 7.39 -7.90 -7.84
C ARG A 200 7.46 -9.22 -7.06
N ASN A 201 7.12 -9.18 -5.78
CA ASN A 201 7.04 -10.38 -4.95
C ASN A 201 5.69 -11.10 -5.11
N CYS A 202 5.55 -11.88 -6.18
CA CYS A 202 4.33 -12.66 -6.41
C CYS A 202 4.19 -13.81 -5.41
N SER A 203 3.23 -13.70 -4.50
CA SER A 203 2.92 -14.74 -3.51
C SER A 203 2.38 -16.00 -4.17
N ASN A 204 2.58 -17.16 -3.52
CA ASN A 204 2.02 -18.43 -3.98
C ASN A 204 0.48 -18.39 -4.10
N HIS A 205 -0.20 -17.63 -3.23
CA HIS A 205 -1.65 -17.46 -3.30
C HIS A 205 -2.08 -16.68 -4.54
N PHE A 206 -1.38 -15.61 -4.87
CA PHE A 206 -1.67 -14.81 -6.05
C PHE A 206 -1.38 -15.61 -7.33
N ALA A 207 -0.23 -16.29 -7.41
CA ALA A 207 0.08 -17.17 -8.55
C ALA A 207 -0.94 -18.31 -8.74
N ARG A 208 -1.42 -18.94 -7.65
CA ARG A 208 -2.51 -19.93 -7.72
C ARG A 208 -3.81 -19.31 -8.21
N TYR A 209 -4.13 -18.11 -7.76
CA TYR A 209 -5.30 -17.39 -8.22
C TYR A 209 -5.22 -17.06 -9.72
N LEU A 210 -4.05 -16.68 -10.24
CA LEU A 210 -3.87 -16.44 -11.66
C LEU A 210 -4.15 -17.70 -12.50
N LEU A 211 -3.69 -18.88 -12.07
CA LEU A 211 -4.04 -20.14 -12.73
C LEU A 211 -5.56 -20.38 -12.71
N LEU A 212 -6.19 -20.17 -11.55
CA LEU A 212 -7.65 -20.27 -11.42
C LEU A 212 -8.38 -19.28 -12.34
N HIS A 213 -7.86 -18.07 -12.52
CA HIS A 213 -8.48 -17.02 -13.32
C HIS A 213 -8.36 -17.28 -14.83
N TYR A 214 -7.16 -17.64 -15.30
CA TYR A 214 -6.83 -17.71 -16.73
C TYR A 214 -6.95 -19.10 -17.34
N ILE A 215 -6.73 -20.16 -16.56
CA ILE A 215 -6.64 -21.53 -17.08
C ILE A 215 -7.86 -22.35 -16.66
N ASP A 216 -8.17 -22.36 -15.36
CA ASP A 216 -9.26 -23.19 -14.82
C ASP A 216 -10.62 -22.45 -14.80
N GLY A 217 -10.62 -21.14 -15.04
CA GLY A 217 -11.75 -20.23 -14.78
C GLY A 217 -12.82 -20.16 -15.87
N GLU A 218 -12.52 -20.56 -17.10
CA GLU A 218 -13.48 -20.54 -18.21
C GLU A 218 -14.55 -21.64 -18.12
N GLY A 219 -14.33 -22.69 -17.32
CA GLY A 219 -15.24 -23.83 -17.24
C GLY A 219 -16.47 -23.65 -16.33
N TYR A 220 -16.47 -22.65 -15.42
CA TYR A 220 -17.40 -22.62 -14.29
C TYR A 220 -18.11 -21.28 -14.05
N GLY A 221 -17.99 -20.29 -14.94
CA GLY A 221 -18.64 -18.98 -14.76
C GLY A 221 -18.17 -18.21 -13.53
N PHE A 222 -17.03 -18.62 -12.93
CA PHE A 222 -16.50 -18.06 -11.70
C PHE A 222 -16.09 -16.60 -11.90
N ARG A 223 -15.54 -16.27 -13.08
CA ARG A 223 -15.07 -14.91 -13.38
C ARG A 223 -16.25 -13.94 -13.38
N GLU A 224 -17.32 -14.28 -14.08
CA GLU A 224 -18.53 -13.48 -14.21
C GLU A 224 -19.21 -13.32 -12.84
N ALA A 225 -19.39 -14.43 -12.11
CA ALA A 225 -19.96 -14.39 -10.76
C ALA A 225 -19.12 -13.56 -9.78
N PHE A 226 -17.79 -13.63 -9.90
CA PHE A 226 -16.89 -12.80 -9.11
C PHE A 226 -17.02 -11.32 -9.47
N ASP A 227 -17.04 -10.99 -10.76
CA ASP A 227 -17.17 -9.60 -11.22
C ASP A 227 -18.50 -8.99 -10.79
N GLU A 228 -19.60 -9.74 -10.88
CA GLU A 228 -20.90 -9.33 -10.36
C GLU A 228 -20.89 -9.07 -8.85
N ALA A 229 -20.28 -9.97 -8.06
CA ALA A 229 -20.16 -9.81 -6.61
C ALA A 229 -19.24 -8.64 -6.24
N TYR A 230 -18.14 -8.45 -6.97
CA TYR A 230 -17.19 -7.35 -6.79
C TYR A 230 -17.85 -6.00 -7.05
N LEU A 231 -18.66 -5.89 -8.12
CA LEU A 231 -19.39 -4.67 -8.46
C LEU A 231 -20.49 -4.29 -7.46
N LYS A 232 -21.02 -5.24 -6.69
CA LYS A 232 -21.98 -4.97 -5.59
C LYS A 232 -21.30 -4.39 -4.35
N HIS A 233 -20.03 -4.71 -4.14
CA HIS A 233 -19.25 -4.27 -2.98
C HIS A 233 -17.95 -3.57 -3.41
N PRO A 234 -18.01 -2.50 -4.22
CA PRO A 234 -16.81 -1.83 -4.71
C PRO A 234 -16.12 -1.08 -3.57
N ASN A 235 -14.78 -1.12 -3.56
CA ASN A 235 -13.93 -0.23 -2.77
C ASN A 235 -14.16 -0.22 -1.25
N HIS A 236 -14.60 -1.34 -0.66
CA HIS A 236 -14.69 -1.44 0.80
C HIS A 236 -13.28 -1.30 1.42
N PRO A 237 -13.08 -0.47 2.45
CA PRO A 237 -11.75 -0.07 2.87
C PRO A 237 -10.93 -1.14 3.59
N SER A 238 -11.58 -2.10 4.24
CA SER A 238 -10.94 -3.36 4.62
C SER A 238 -11.12 -4.38 3.50
N ILE A 239 -9.99 -4.86 2.97
CA ILE A 239 -9.94 -5.92 1.96
C ILE A 239 -10.49 -7.22 2.54
N GLU A 240 -10.23 -7.50 3.82
CA GLU A 240 -10.72 -8.67 4.52
C GLU A 240 -12.24 -8.68 4.55
N LYS A 241 -12.85 -7.53 4.89
CA LYS A 241 -14.30 -7.40 4.92
C LYS A 241 -14.91 -7.40 3.52
N GLN A 242 -14.27 -6.75 2.56
CA GLN A 242 -14.67 -6.83 1.15
C GLN A 242 -14.68 -8.29 0.67
N ALA A 243 -13.63 -9.03 1.01
CA ALA A 243 -13.50 -10.44 0.68
C ALA A 243 -14.60 -11.27 1.36
N GLU A 244 -14.93 -10.99 2.62
CA GLU A 244 -16.04 -11.66 3.32
C GLU A 244 -17.38 -11.41 2.62
N LEU A 245 -17.68 -10.16 2.26
CA LEU A 245 -18.91 -9.77 1.56
C LEU A 245 -19.02 -10.46 0.20
N ILE A 246 -17.95 -10.39 -0.62
CA ILE A 246 -17.89 -11.06 -1.92
C ILE A 246 -18.02 -12.57 -1.75
N GLN A 247 -17.37 -13.16 -0.75
CA GLN A 247 -17.47 -14.59 -0.50
C GLN A 247 -18.89 -15.01 -0.10
N ASN A 248 -19.62 -14.17 0.64
CA ASN A 248 -21.01 -14.42 1.00
C ASN A 248 -21.93 -14.33 -0.23
N GLU A 249 -21.77 -13.34 -1.09
CA GLU A 249 -22.48 -13.24 -2.38
C GLU A 249 -22.21 -14.46 -3.28
N LEU A 250 -20.94 -14.88 -3.37
CA LEU A 250 -20.55 -16.07 -4.12
C LEU A 250 -21.10 -17.37 -3.53
N LYS A 251 -21.43 -17.41 -2.24
CA LYS A 251 -22.10 -18.56 -1.60
C LYS A 251 -23.61 -18.55 -1.85
N LEU A 252 -24.25 -17.38 -1.86
CA LEU A 252 -25.69 -17.22 -2.04
C LEU A 252 -26.12 -17.53 -3.48
N ASN A 253 -25.32 -17.13 -4.46
CA ASN A 253 -25.65 -17.25 -5.89
C ASN A 253 -25.08 -18.54 -6.53
N LYS A 254 -24.69 -19.52 -5.72
CA LYS A 254 -23.95 -20.70 -6.19
C LYS A 254 -24.85 -21.84 -6.62
N ASP A 255 -24.54 -22.41 -7.78
CA ASP A 255 -25.02 -23.75 -8.14
C ASP A 255 -24.41 -24.77 -7.13
N PRO A 256 -25.19 -25.71 -6.59
CA PRO A 256 -24.71 -26.75 -5.66
C PRO A 256 -23.53 -27.57 -6.18
N SER A 257 -23.32 -27.61 -7.50
CA SER A 257 -22.21 -28.31 -8.17
C SER A 257 -20.91 -27.50 -8.22
N THR A 258 -20.92 -26.21 -7.89
CA THR A 258 -19.74 -25.34 -7.98
C THR A 258 -18.78 -25.54 -6.80
N PRO A 259 -17.51 -25.92 -7.04
CA PRO A 259 -16.51 -26.12 -5.99
C PRO A 259 -16.36 -24.90 -5.07
N PRO A 260 -16.17 -25.07 -3.75
CA PRO A 260 -15.99 -23.96 -2.81
C PRO A 260 -14.83 -23.05 -3.26
N VAL A 261 -15.08 -21.75 -3.32
CA VAL A 261 -14.05 -20.76 -3.67
C VAL A 261 -13.16 -20.59 -2.43
N PRO A 262 -11.85 -20.86 -2.54
CA PRO A 262 -10.94 -20.66 -1.41
C PRO A 262 -10.91 -19.19 -0.99
N GLU A 263 -10.77 -18.93 0.32
CA GLU A 263 -10.72 -17.57 0.86
C GLU A 263 -9.60 -16.72 0.21
N TYR A 264 -8.42 -17.30 0.03
CA TYR A 264 -7.30 -16.63 -0.64
C TYR A 264 -7.63 -16.17 -2.06
N ALA A 265 -8.52 -16.88 -2.77
CA ALA A 265 -8.89 -16.55 -4.15
C ALA A 265 -9.73 -15.28 -4.21
N VAL A 266 -10.49 -14.98 -3.16
CA VAL A 266 -11.29 -13.76 -3.11
C VAL A 266 -10.41 -12.53 -2.94
N THR A 267 -9.50 -12.56 -1.96
CA THR A 267 -8.52 -11.49 -1.74
C THR A 267 -7.65 -11.25 -2.98
N CYS A 268 -7.13 -12.33 -3.60
CA CYS A 268 -6.33 -12.21 -4.82
C CYS A 268 -7.16 -11.71 -6.01
N GLY A 269 -8.45 -12.05 -6.07
CA GLY A 269 -9.38 -11.53 -7.07
C GLY A 269 -9.59 -10.03 -6.96
N ILE A 270 -9.76 -9.52 -5.74
CA ILE A 270 -9.83 -8.07 -5.47
C ILE A 270 -8.56 -7.40 -5.99
N TRP A 271 -7.37 -7.92 -5.63
CA TRP A 271 -6.09 -7.34 -6.09
C TRP A 271 -5.99 -7.29 -7.60
N LEU A 272 -6.40 -8.36 -8.30
CA LEU A 272 -6.36 -8.38 -9.76
C LEU A 272 -7.29 -7.34 -10.40
N ARG A 273 -8.49 -7.12 -9.84
CA ARG A 273 -9.43 -6.09 -10.32
C ARG A 273 -8.90 -4.69 -10.09
N GLU A 274 -8.28 -4.43 -8.95
CA GLU A 274 -7.64 -3.14 -8.67
C GLU A 274 -6.47 -2.87 -9.62
N ILE A 275 -5.67 -3.90 -9.91
CA ILE A 275 -4.61 -3.84 -10.92
C ILE A 275 -5.20 -3.48 -12.29
N PHE A 276 -6.26 -4.16 -12.72
CA PHE A 276 -6.92 -3.88 -14.00
C PHE A 276 -7.53 -2.47 -14.03
N GLN A 277 -8.22 -2.07 -12.97
CA GLN A 277 -8.83 -0.73 -12.88
C GLN A 277 -7.76 0.36 -12.99
N ARG A 278 -6.60 0.16 -12.36
CA ARG A 278 -5.45 1.08 -12.43
C ARG A 278 -4.78 1.09 -13.80
N THR A 279 -4.67 -0.08 -14.43
CA THR A 279 -3.94 -0.25 -15.69
C THR A 279 -4.77 0.17 -16.91
N TYR A 280 -6.04 -0.23 -16.95
CA TYR A 280 -6.92 -0.13 -18.11
C TYR A 280 -8.14 0.78 -17.89
N GLY A 281 -8.38 1.22 -16.66
CA GLY A 281 -9.61 1.95 -16.31
C GLY A 281 -10.86 1.07 -16.22
N SER A 282 -10.70 -0.26 -16.26
CA SER A 282 -11.79 -1.26 -16.17
C SER A 282 -11.41 -2.39 -15.22
N ILE A 283 -12.39 -3.00 -14.56
CA ILE A 283 -12.20 -4.20 -13.73
C ILE A 283 -11.94 -5.47 -14.55
N THR A 284 -11.99 -5.39 -15.88
CA THR A 284 -11.73 -6.50 -16.79
C THR A 284 -10.51 -6.21 -17.67
N GLU A 285 -9.77 -7.26 -17.98
CA GLU A 285 -8.68 -7.18 -18.94
C GLU A 285 -9.18 -7.00 -20.39
N PRO A 286 -8.52 -6.15 -21.20
CA PRO A 286 -8.82 -6.00 -22.62
C PRO A 286 -8.58 -7.30 -23.42
N PRO A 287 -9.44 -7.65 -24.39
CA PRO A 287 -9.30 -8.85 -25.23
C PRO A 287 -7.94 -8.99 -25.94
N GLU A 288 -7.29 -7.88 -26.24
CA GLU A 288 -6.03 -7.80 -26.98
C GLU A 288 -4.85 -8.46 -26.25
N ASN A 289 -4.95 -8.62 -24.92
CA ASN A 289 -3.92 -9.28 -24.12
C ASN A 289 -4.00 -10.81 -24.20
N TYR A 290 -5.12 -11.38 -24.65
CA TYR A 290 -5.32 -12.81 -24.83
C TYR A 290 -4.89 -13.31 -26.23
N GLN A 291 -4.67 -12.39 -27.18
CA GLN A 291 -4.19 -12.67 -28.54
C GLN A 291 -2.66 -12.74 -28.60
#